data_AF-A0A6N7AN98-F1
#
_entry.id   AF-A0A6N7AN98-F1
#
_cell.length_a   1.000
_cell.length_b   1.000
_cell.length_c   1.000
_cell.angle_alpha   90.00
_cell.angle_beta   90.00
_cell.angle_gamma   90.00
#
_symmetry.space_group_name_H-M   'P 1'
#
loop_
_entity.id
_entity.type
_entity.pdbx_description
1 polymer ?
#
loop_
_entity_poly.entity_id
_entity_poly.type
_entity_poly.pdbx_seq_one_letter_code
_entity_poly.pdbx_strand_id
1 'polypeptide(L)'
;MVSRIDRSHVGKHWKRYQFRSMQVILQATHGIVSGASDFFREAFGETADDFKNLLFRPHHMIFNRFWYKPDGGGEAEFHDYQAVVSTLSGIQKAKALDLLSEVMFDLPDQPRLTRDGLRNRFAQQSDADLRAVLAFYVPPTKEEECKIWDLRKAIRTTTNFGLAEDEVVEDAGLQDGGDDAQSLPIPERHVA
;
A
#
# COMPACT_ATOMS: atom_id res chain seq x y z
N MET A 1 13.92 28.93 16.79
CA MET A 1 14.20 27.55 16.33
C MET A 1 13.04 26.68 16.76
N VAL A 2 12.23 26.18 15.83
CA VAL A 2 11.21 25.17 16.14
C VAL A 2 11.92 23.82 16.18
N SER A 3 11.96 23.17 17.34
CA SER A 3 12.41 21.79 17.45
C SER A 3 11.49 20.91 16.60
N ARG A 4 12.06 20.12 15.69
CA ARG A 4 11.29 19.16 14.88
C ARG A 4 10.58 18.20 15.83
N ILE A 5 9.25 18.23 15.88
CA ILE A 5 8.47 17.26 16.64
C ILE A 5 8.70 15.90 15.99
N ASP A 6 9.20 14.93 16.77
CA ASP A 6 9.33 13.56 16.32
C ASP A 6 7.94 12.94 16.16
N ARG A 7 7.54 12.72 14.90
CA ARG A 7 6.27 12.07 14.52
C ARG A 7 6.46 10.58 14.20
N SER A 8 7.60 10.00 14.54
CA SER A 8 7.94 8.61 14.22
C SER A 8 7.47 7.59 15.25
N HIS A 9 6.89 8.04 16.38
CA HIS A 9 6.39 7.17 17.43
C HIS A 9 5.23 6.29 16.96
N VAL A 10 5.38 4.98 17.17
CA VAL A 10 4.39 3.94 16.89
C VAL A 10 4.11 3.20 18.21
N GLY A 11 2.84 3.11 18.61
CA GLY A 11 2.44 2.49 19.88
C GLY A 11 2.65 0.97 19.89
N LYS A 12 2.76 0.37 21.09
CA LYS A 12 3.09 -1.05 21.31
C LYS A 12 2.23 -2.10 20.60
N HIS A 13 1.01 -1.75 20.20
CA HIS A 13 0.05 -2.68 19.57
C HIS A 13 0.00 -2.57 18.05
N TRP A 14 0.77 -1.63 17.48
CA TRP A 14 0.76 -1.34 16.07
C TRP A 14 2.15 -1.49 15.50
N LYS A 15 2.19 -1.88 14.23
CA LYS A 15 3.41 -1.90 13.44
C LYS A 15 3.35 -0.78 12.41
N ARG A 16 4.51 -0.22 12.04
CA ARG A 16 4.61 0.87 11.06
C ARG A 16 3.96 0.47 9.72
N TYR A 17 4.13 -0.79 9.34
CA TYR A 17 3.46 -1.37 8.18
C TYR A 17 1.94 -1.23 8.21
N GLN A 18 1.30 -1.52 9.35
CA GLN A 18 -0.15 -1.43 9.49
C GLN A 18 -0.64 0.01 9.41
N PHE A 19 0.08 0.97 10.00
CA PHE A 19 -0.24 2.39 9.83
C PHE A 19 -0.16 2.83 8.38
N ARG A 20 0.87 2.38 7.66
CA ARG A 20 0.97 2.67 6.23
C ARG A 20 -0.15 2.00 5.44
N SER A 21 -0.52 0.77 5.77
CA SER A 21 -1.64 0.07 5.15
C SER A 21 -2.95 0.84 5.33
N MET A 22 -3.22 1.37 6.53
CA MET A 22 -4.37 2.23 6.79
C MET A 22 -4.36 3.50 5.93
N GLN A 23 -3.20 4.16 5.79
CA GLN A 23 -3.07 5.30 4.88
C GLN A 23 -3.35 4.91 3.42
N VAL A 24 -2.86 3.74 2.98
CA VAL A 24 -3.07 3.24 1.62
C VAL A 24 -4.55 2.92 1.39
N ILE A 25 -5.27 2.37 2.38
CA ILE A 25 -6.73 2.20 2.30
C ILE A 25 -7.39 3.56 2.05
N LEU A 26 -7.08 4.57 2.87
CA LEU A 26 -7.63 5.92 2.73
C LEU A 26 -7.30 6.55 1.38
N GLN A 27 -6.08 6.36 0.88
CA GLN A 27 -5.69 6.83 -0.46
C GLN A 27 -6.51 6.13 -1.54
N ALA A 28 -6.69 4.82 -1.43
CA ALA A 28 -7.43 4.02 -2.40
C ALA A 28 -8.94 4.35 -2.38
N THR A 29 -9.47 4.83 -1.26
CA THR A 29 -10.85 5.32 -1.12
C THR A 29 -11.00 6.81 -1.42
N HIS A 30 -9.93 7.48 -1.87
CA HIS A 30 -9.90 8.94 -2.09
C HIS A 30 -10.25 9.75 -0.83
N GLY A 31 -10.03 9.19 0.35
CA GLY A 31 -10.39 9.82 1.63
C GLY A 31 -11.89 9.98 1.83
N ILE A 32 -12.72 9.37 1.00
CA ILE A 32 -14.18 9.44 1.10
C ILE A 32 -14.59 8.72 2.39
N VAL A 33 -15.28 9.45 3.26
CA VAL A 33 -15.92 8.92 4.47
C VAL A 33 -17.41 9.20 4.33
N SER A 34 -18.04 8.56 3.35
CA SER A 34 -19.49 8.67 3.18
C SER A 34 -20.20 7.89 4.29
N GLY A 35 -21.43 8.30 4.64
CA GLY A 35 -22.30 7.54 5.54
C GLY A 35 -22.86 6.24 4.94
N ALA A 36 -22.46 5.90 3.70
CA ALA A 36 -22.93 4.70 3.02
C ALA A 36 -22.25 3.46 3.60
N SER A 37 -23.03 2.62 4.29
CA SER A 37 -22.51 1.44 4.98
C SER A 37 -21.77 0.47 4.05
N ASP A 38 -22.20 0.38 2.80
CA ASP A 38 -21.64 -0.58 1.84
C ASP A 38 -20.27 -0.13 1.32
N PHE A 39 -20.09 1.17 1.13
CA PHE A 39 -18.78 1.74 0.80
C PHE A 39 -17.79 1.54 1.95
N PHE A 40 -18.23 1.75 3.19
CA PHE A 40 -17.40 1.53 4.36
C PHE A 40 -16.96 0.07 4.50
N ARG A 41 -17.90 -0.88 4.37
CA ARG A 41 -17.62 -2.32 4.44
C ARG A 41 -16.69 -2.78 3.33
N GLU A 42 -16.87 -2.26 2.12
CA GLU A 42 -15.97 -2.53 0.99
C GLU A 42 -14.55 -2.00 1.24
N ALA A 43 -14.42 -0.82 1.85
CA ALA A 43 -13.14 -0.18 2.12
C ALA A 43 -12.38 -0.77 3.32
N PHE A 44 -13.08 -1.05 4.42
CA PHE A 44 -12.50 -1.37 5.72
C PHE A 44 -12.80 -2.79 6.20
N GLY A 45 -13.64 -3.54 5.48
CA GLY A 45 -14.12 -4.86 5.87
C GLY A 45 -15.41 -4.80 6.69
N GLU A 46 -16.10 -5.93 6.79
CA GLU A 46 -17.34 -6.06 7.58
C GLU A 46 -17.06 -6.31 9.05
N THR A 47 -15.96 -6.97 9.36
CA THR A 47 -15.56 -7.36 10.71
C THR A 47 -14.19 -6.80 11.10
N ALA A 48 -13.89 -6.82 12.40
CA ALA A 48 -12.57 -6.43 12.90
C ALA A 48 -11.44 -7.33 12.35
N ASP A 49 -11.72 -8.59 12.02
CA ASP A 49 -10.73 -9.50 11.46
C ASP A 49 -10.51 -9.24 9.96
N ASP A 50 -11.55 -8.86 9.22
CA ASP A 50 -11.40 -8.38 7.83
C ASP A 50 -10.52 -7.14 7.78
N PHE A 51 -10.73 -6.20 8.70
CA PHE A 51 -9.89 -5.01 8.80
C PHE A 51 -8.44 -5.38 9.11
N LYS A 52 -8.17 -6.30 10.05
CA LYS A 52 -6.81 -6.78 10.32
C LYS A 52 -6.19 -7.46 9.10
N ASN A 53 -6.96 -8.23 8.34
CA ASN A 53 -6.49 -8.87 7.11
C ASN A 53 -6.15 -7.84 6.03
N LEU A 54 -6.95 -6.77 5.90
CA LEU A 54 -6.64 -5.63 5.04
C LEU A 54 -5.33 -4.95 5.45
N LEU A 55 -5.11 -4.71 6.75
CA LEU A 55 -3.88 -4.11 7.26
C LEU A 55 -2.64 -5.01 7.15
N PHE A 56 -2.83 -6.31 6.92
CA PHE A 56 -1.74 -7.23 6.64
C PHE A 56 -1.40 -7.29 5.16
N ARG A 57 -2.30 -6.91 4.26
CA ARG A 57 -2.17 -7.09 2.81
C ARG A 57 -1.00 -6.27 2.21
N PRO A 58 -0.30 -6.78 1.18
CA PRO A 58 0.63 -5.99 0.38
C PRO A 58 0.02 -4.65 -0.06
N HIS A 59 0.74 -3.55 0.14
CA HIS A 59 0.22 -2.21 -0.14
C HIS A 59 -0.27 -2.03 -1.59
N HIS A 60 0.41 -2.62 -2.58
CA HIS A 60 -0.03 -2.55 -3.98
C HIS A 60 -1.36 -3.28 -4.22
N MET A 61 -1.66 -4.33 -3.44
CA MET A 61 -2.96 -5.02 -3.49
C MET A 61 -4.07 -4.27 -2.78
N ILE A 62 -3.75 -3.43 -1.79
CA ILE A 62 -4.71 -2.49 -1.19
C ILE A 62 -5.00 -1.35 -2.17
N PHE A 63 -3.94 -0.75 -2.73
CA PHE A 63 -4.06 0.40 -3.63
C PHE A 63 -4.79 0.03 -4.92
N ASN A 64 -4.39 -1.08 -5.54
CA ASN A 64 -5.00 -1.61 -6.77
C ASN A 64 -6.12 -2.62 -6.46
N ARG A 65 -6.90 -2.45 -5.38
CA ARG A 65 -7.89 -3.46 -4.93
C ARG A 65 -8.84 -4.00 -6.00
N PHE A 66 -9.21 -3.18 -6.98
CA PHE A 66 -10.09 -3.58 -8.08
C PHE A 66 -9.42 -4.53 -9.09
N TRP A 67 -8.10 -4.43 -9.27
CA TRP A 67 -7.32 -5.37 -10.09
C TRP A 67 -7.40 -6.80 -9.54
N TYR A 68 -7.47 -6.93 -8.21
CA TYR A 68 -7.50 -8.21 -7.51
C TYR A 68 -8.92 -8.76 -7.29
N LYS A 69 -9.95 -8.09 -7.81
CA LYS A 69 -11.33 -8.59 -7.85
C LYS A 69 -11.55 -9.53 -9.06
N PRO A 70 -12.67 -10.28 -9.10
CA PRO A 70 -13.08 -10.99 -10.30
C PRO A 70 -13.09 -10.06 -11.52
N ASP A 71 -12.65 -10.59 -12.66
CA ASP A 71 -12.46 -9.86 -13.93
C ASP A 71 -11.41 -8.74 -13.91
N GLY A 72 -10.74 -8.53 -12.78
CA GLY A 72 -9.71 -7.51 -12.60
C GLY A 72 -8.36 -7.88 -13.17
N GLY A 73 -8.05 -9.17 -13.37
CA GLY A 73 -6.78 -9.68 -13.93
C GLY A 73 -5.75 -10.13 -12.88
N GLY A 74 -5.88 -9.69 -11.63
CA GLY A 74 -5.02 -10.07 -10.50
C GLY A 74 -5.60 -11.16 -9.60
N GLU A 75 -6.80 -11.67 -9.89
CA GLU A 75 -7.51 -12.63 -9.03
C GLU A 75 -6.67 -13.86 -8.66
N ALA A 76 -5.96 -14.45 -9.63
CA ALA A 76 -5.12 -15.62 -9.39
C ALA A 76 -3.98 -15.32 -8.37
N GLU A 77 -3.30 -14.18 -8.52
CA GLU A 77 -2.25 -13.76 -7.59
C GLU A 77 -2.83 -13.51 -6.18
N PHE A 78 -4.02 -12.91 -6.10
CA PHE A 78 -4.68 -12.68 -4.81
C PHE A 78 -5.10 -13.98 -4.14
N HIS A 79 -5.60 -14.95 -4.91
CA HIS A 79 -5.93 -16.28 -4.41
C HIS A 79 -4.69 -16.98 -3.86
N ASP A 80 -3.56 -16.95 -4.57
CA ASP A 80 -2.30 -17.54 -4.11
C ASP A 80 -1.80 -16.88 -2.82
N TYR A 81 -1.90 -15.55 -2.74
CA TYR A 81 -1.62 -14.80 -1.51
C TYR A 81 -2.51 -15.28 -0.35
N GLN A 82 -3.82 -15.36 -0.57
CA GLN A 82 -4.77 -15.80 0.46
C GLN A 82 -4.48 -17.23 0.93
N ALA A 83 -4.15 -18.13 0.01
CA ALA A 83 -3.79 -19.51 0.32
C ALA A 83 -2.59 -19.55 1.27
N VAL A 84 -1.52 -18.79 0.98
CA VAL A 84 -0.34 -18.71 1.84
C VAL A 84 -0.67 -18.05 3.19
N VAL A 85 -1.39 -16.94 3.22
CA VAL A 85 -1.73 -16.22 4.47
C VAL A 85 -2.58 -17.07 5.42
N SER A 86 -3.41 -17.96 4.87
CA SER A 86 -4.26 -18.85 5.64
C SER A 86 -3.48 -19.89 6.46
N THR A 87 -2.26 -20.23 6.03
CA THR A 87 -1.40 -21.18 6.74
C THR A 87 -0.58 -20.54 7.86
N LEU A 88 -0.42 -19.21 7.83
CA LEU A 88 0.43 -18.50 8.79
C LEU A 88 -0.19 -18.48 10.21
N SER A 89 0.61 -18.90 11.18
CA SER A 89 0.33 -18.69 12.60
C SER A 89 0.39 -17.21 12.99
N GLY A 90 -0.24 -16.85 14.12
CA GLY A 90 -0.17 -15.48 14.65
C GLY A 90 1.27 -15.00 14.93
N ILE A 91 2.17 -15.92 15.31
CA ILE A 91 3.59 -15.62 15.51
C ILE A 91 4.28 -15.31 14.18
N GLN A 92 3.99 -16.07 13.12
CA GLN A 92 4.54 -15.80 11.79
C GLN A 92 4.03 -14.48 11.22
N LYS A 93 2.73 -14.17 11.38
CA LYS A 93 2.17 -12.85 10.98
C LYS A 93 2.83 -11.70 11.73
N ALA A 94 3.06 -11.84 13.03
CA ALA A 94 3.76 -10.82 13.82
C ALA A 94 5.20 -10.61 13.33
N LYS A 95 5.95 -11.69 13.08
CA LYS A 95 7.31 -11.64 12.52
C LYS A 95 7.35 -11.00 11.14
N ALA A 96 6.38 -11.31 10.28
CA ALA A 96 6.26 -10.68 8.97
C ALA A 96 6.07 -9.17 9.11
N LEU A 97 5.14 -8.71 9.95
CA LEU A 97 4.89 -7.29 10.16
C LEU A 97 6.09 -6.54 10.76
N ASP A 98 6.84 -7.18 11.66
CA ASP A 98 8.07 -6.63 12.21
C ASP A 98 9.10 -6.41 11.11
N LEU A 99 9.37 -7.45 10.32
CA LEU A 99 10.32 -7.38 9.22
C LEU A 99 9.91 -6.31 8.19
N LEU A 100 8.64 -6.29 7.77
CA LEU A 100 8.13 -5.30 6.83
C LEU A 100 8.26 -3.87 7.36
N SER A 101 8.06 -3.68 8.66
CA SER A 101 8.20 -2.37 9.32
C SER A 101 9.66 -1.90 9.39
N GLU A 102 10.61 -2.83 9.43
CA GLU A 102 12.05 -2.57 9.40
C GLU A 102 12.52 -2.23 7.99
N VAL A 103 12.15 -3.04 6.99
CA VAL A 103 12.81 -2.99 5.67
C VAL A 103 12.14 -2.08 4.65
N MET A 104 10.85 -1.74 4.82
CA MET A 104 10.09 -0.96 3.84
C MET A 104 10.02 0.53 4.15
N PHE A 105 10.64 1.00 5.23
CA PHE A 105 10.53 2.37 5.70
C PHE A 105 11.90 2.96 5.99
N ASP A 106 12.03 4.27 5.77
CA ASP A 106 13.23 4.99 6.19
C ASP A 106 13.20 5.18 7.70
N LEU A 107 14.12 4.50 8.38
CA LEU A 107 14.36 4.61 9.81
C LEU A 107 15.67 5.37 10.04
N PRO A 108 15.88 5.94 11.25
CA PRO A 108 17.17 6.52 11.61
C PRO A 108 18.29 5.51 11.36
N ASP A 109 19.29 5.90 10.55
CA ASP A 109 20.45 5.09 10.16
C ASP A 109 20.16 3.79 9.39
N GLN A 110 18.92 3.58 8.96
CA GLN A 110 18.49 2.40 8.21
C GLN A 110 17.53 2.82 7.09
N PRO A 111 18.04 3.10 5.87
CA PRO A 111 17.19 3.44 4.74
C PRO A 111 16.37 2.22 4.31
N ARG A 112 15.18 2.47 3.73
CA ARG A 112 14.36 1.41 3.17
C ARG A 112 15.10 0.64 2.08
N LEU A 113 14.82 -0.66 1.98
CA LEU A 113 15.39 -1.50 0.94
C LEU A 113 14.75 -1.20 -0.43
N THR A 114 15.58 -1.29 -1.48
CA THR A 114 15.10 -1.31 -2.87
C THR A 114 14.30 -2.57 -3.15
N ARG A 115 13.60 -2.62 -4.29
CA ARG A 115 12.87 -3.82 -4.73
C ARG A 115 13.76 -5.07 -4.71
N ASP A 116 14.95 -5.01 -5.27
CA ASP A 116 15.88 -6.15 -5.29
C ASP A 116 16.45 -6.44 -3.89
N GLY A 117 16.68 -5.42 -3.08
CA GLY A 117 17.03 -5.57 -1.67
C GLY A 117 15.98 -6.37 -0.90
N LEU A 118 14.68 -6.05 -1.09
CA LEU A 118 13.57 -6.78 -0.49
C LEU A 118 13.55 -8.25 -0.95
N ARG A 119 13.65 -8.50 -2.27
CA ARG A 119 13.69 -9.88 -2.81
C ARG A 119 14.79 -10.70 -2.14
N ASN A 120 16.00 -10.17 -2.11
CA ASN A 120 17.16 -10.84 -1.54
C ASN A 120 16.97 -11.08 -0.04
N ARG A 121 16.50 -10.06 0.69
CA ARG A 121 16.27 -10.14 2.13
C ARG A 121 15.19 -11.15 2.51
N PHE A 122 14.13 -11.27 1.72
CA PHE A 122 13.02 -12.20 1.94
C PHE A 122 13.41 -13.62 1.54
N ALA A 123 14.16 -13.81 0.45
CA ALA A 123 14.64 -15.12 0.03
C ALA A 123 15.54 -15.81 1.08
N GLN A 124 16.24 -15.02 1.91
CA GLN A 124 17.10 -15.52 2.99
C GLN A 124 16.33 -15.96 4.25
N GLN A 125 15.01 -15.81 4.31
CA GLN A 125 14.23 -16.29 5.44
C GLN A 125 14.27 -17.82 5.53
N SER A 126 14.56 -18.33 6.72
CA SER A 126 14.63 -19.78 6.98
C SER A 126 13.25 -20.44 7.07
N ASP A 127 12.28 -19.73 7.63
CA ASP A 127 10.88 -20.16 7.70
C ASP A 127 10.24 -20.11 6.31
N ALA A 128 9.76 -21.26 5.84
CA ALA A 128 9.24 -21.41 4.47
C ALA A 128 7.93 -20.65 4.25
N ASP A 129 7.02 -20.65 5.21
CA ASP A 129 5.75 -19.93 5.12
C ASP A 129 5.98 -18.42 5.15
N LEU A 130 6.88 -17.98 6.03
CA LEU A 130 7.28 -16.58 6.12
C LEU A 130 7.93 -16.12 4.81
N ARG A 131 8.84 -16.91 4.23
CA ARG A 131 9.46 -16.62 2.94
C ARG A 131 8.43 -16.54 1.81
N ALA A 132 7.49 -17.49 1.79
CA ALA A 132 6.42 -17.53 0.78
C ALA A 132 5.53 -16.29 0.85
N VAL A 133 5.07 -15.91 2.06
CA VAL A 133 4.19 -14.74 2.20
C VAL A 133 4.92 -13.44 1.86
N LEU A 134 6.19 -13.30 2.25
CA LEU A 134 6.97 -12.08 2.05
C LEU A 134 7.26 -11.80 0.57
N ALA A 135 7.27 -12.83 -0.28
CA ALA A 135 7.46 -12.66 -1.72
C ALA A 135 6.39 -11.74 -2.34
N PHE A 136 5.16 -11.78 -1.83
CA PHE A 136 4.06 -10.90 -2.26
C PHE A 136 4.20 -9.44 -1.79
N TYR A 137 5.14 -9.12 -0.89
CA TYR A 137 5.33 -7.74 -0.42
C TYR A 137 6.36 -6.97 -1.25
N VAL A 138 7.02 -7.65 -2.18
CA VAL A 138 7.90 -6.99 -3.14
C VAL A 138 7.02 -6.21 -4.13
N PRO A 139 7.17 -4.88 -4.24
CA PRO A 139 6.32 -4.09 -5.12
C PRO A 139 6.46 -4.52 -6.59
N PRO A 140 5.38 -4.40 -7.39
CA PRO A 140 5.46 -4.57 -8.84
C PRO A 140 6.44 -3.57 -9.47
N THR A 141 6.95 -3.87 -10.66
CA THR A 141 7.72 -2.91 -11.46
C THR A 141 6.80 -1.83 -12.04
N LYS A 142 7.39 -0.71 -12.50
CA LYS A 142 6.62 0.35 -13.15
C LYS A 142 5.87 -0.17 -14.39
N GLU A 143 6.44 -1.11 -15.12
CA GLU A 143 5.80 -1.73 -16.28
C GLU A 143 4.62 -2.62 -15.88
N GLU A 144 4.74 -3.35 -14.76
CA GLU A 144 3.64 -4.14 -14.19
C GLU A 144 2.51 -3.22 -13.69
N GLU A 145 2.84 -2.13 -12.99
CA GLU A 145 1.88 -1.12 -12.54
C GLU A 145 1.16 -0.45 -13.72
N CYS A 146 1.89 -0.10 -14.78
CA CYS A 146 1.31 0.50 -15.98
C CYS A 146 0.26 -0.42 -16.62
N LYS A 147 0.56 -1.73 -16.73
CA LYS A 147 -0.41 -2.72 -17.25
C LYS A 147 -1.66 -2.81 -16.38
N ILE A 148 -1.52 -2.78 -15.06
CA ILE A 148 -2.64 -2.76 -14.12
C ILE A 148 -3.53 -1.54 -14.40
N TRP A 149 -2.92 -0.37 -14.64
CA TRP A 149 -3.63 0.88 -14.87
C TRP A 149 -4.29 0.98 -16.25
N ASP A 150 -3.63 0.46 -17.28
CA ASP A 150 -4.18 0.38 -18.64
C ASP A 150 -5.45 -0.48 -18.67
N LEU A 151 -5.41 -1.63 -17.99
CA LEU A 151 -6.56 -2.53 -17.87
C LEU A 151 -7.66 -1.91 -17.00
N ARG A 152 -7.31 -1.16 -15.95
CA ARG A 152 -8.28 -0.43 -15.11
C ARG A 152 -9.03 0.65 -15.88
N LYS A 153 -8.38 1.35 -16.82
CA LYS A 153 -9.04 2.39 -17.65
C LYS A 153 -10.12 1.79 -18.55
N ALA A 154 -9.99 0.52 -18.93
CA ALA A 154 -11.00 -0.21 -19.70
C ALA A 154 -12.19 -0.69 -18.83
N ILE A 155 -12.00 -0.85 -17.51
CA ILE A 155 -12.97 -1.44 -16.56
C ILE A 155 -13.74 -0.38 -15.73
N ARG A 156 -13.37 0.92 -15.81
CA ARG A 156 -13.93 2.06 -15.01
C ARG A 156 -15.40 2.40 -15.32
N THR A 157 -16.27 1.40 -15.45
CA THR A 157 -17.69 1.55 -15.75
C THR A 157 -18.58 0.96 -14.62
N THR A 158 -18.04 0.19 -13.67
CA THR A 158 -18.89 -0.72 -12.88
C THR A 158 -19.11 -0.41 -11.39
N THR A 159 -18.36 0.51 -10.76
CA THR A 159 -18.62 0.91 -9.36
C THR A 159 -18.98 2.38 -9.27
N ASN A 160 -20.22 2.68 -9.63
CA ASN A 160 -20.83 3.97 -9.32
C ASN A 160 -21.59 3.80 -7.99
N PHE A 161 -20.96 4.18 -6.87
CA PHE A 161 -21.61 4.19 -5.55
C PHE A 161 -22.60 5.38 -5.39
N GLY A 162 -22.93 6.09 -6.48
CA GLY A 162 -23.77 7.28 -6.44
C GLY A 162 -23.15 8.44 -5.65
N LEU A 163 -21.81 8.44 -5.52
CA LEU A 163 -21.05 9.50 -4.87
C LEU A 163 -21.04 10.71 -5.82
N ALA A 164 -21.26 11.90 -5.26
CA ALA A 164 -21.31 13.11 -6.06
C ALA A 164 -19.90 13.46 -6.58
N GLU A 165 -19.81 14.04 -7.78
CA GLU A 165 -18.51 14.30 -8.46
C GLU A 165 -17.59 15.23 -7.66
N ASP A 166 -18.15 16.04 -6.76
CA ASP A 166 -17.45 16.94 -5.83
C ASP A 166 -16.85 16.22 -4.60
N GLU A 167 -17.24 14.97 -4.33
CA GLU A 167 -16.63 14.12 -3.29
C GLU A 167 -15.41 13.33 -3.81
N VAL A 168 -15.16 13.35 -5.13
CA VAL A 168 -14.06 12.63 -5.77
C VAL A 168 -12.86 13.56 -5.95
N VAL A 169 -11.88 13.48 -5.04
CA VAL A 169 -10.61 14.21 -5.21
C VAL A 169 -9.72 13.47 -6.22
N GLU A 170 -9.45 14.12 -7.35
CA GLU A 170 -8.45 13.71 -8.32
C GLU A 170 -7.06 13.73 -7.68
N ASP A 171 -6.41 12.57 -7.74
CA ASP A 171 -4.97 12.36 -7.54
C ASP A 171 -4.49 12.07 -6.09
N ALA A 172 -4.41 10.77 -5.77
CA ALA A 172 -3.64 10.27 -4.64
C ALA A 172 -2.18 10.08 -5.08
N GLY A 173 -1.46 11.20 -5.22
CA GLY A 173 -0.08 11.26 -5.70
C GLY A 173 0.85 10.18 -5.11
N LEU A 174 1.37 9.35 -6.01
CA LEU A 174 2.59 8.56 -5.84
C LEU A 174 3.61 8.90 -6.96
N GLN A 175 3.61 10.14 -7.45
CA GLN A 175 4.82 10.70 -8.04
C GLN A 175 5.69 11.26 -6.91
N ASP A 176 6.40 10.37 -6.21
CA ASP A 176 7.63 10.71 -5.49
C ASP A 176 8.64 9.57 -5.68
N GLY A 177 8.88 9.25 -6.96
CA GLY A 177 10.16 8.71 -7.39
C GLY A 177 11.09 9.89 -7.62
N GLY A 178 11.79 10.32 -6.57
CA GLY A 178 12.90 11.25 -6.73
C GLY A 178 13.98 10.60 -7.58
N ASP A 179 14.01 10.96 -8.85
CA ASP A 179 15.23 11.08 -9.64
C ASP A 179 14.95 12.04 -10.81
N ASP A 180 15.11 13.34 -10.53
CA ASP A 180 15.44 14.35 -11.53
C ASP A 180 16.21 15.46 -10.82
N ALA A 181 17.53 15.25 -10.72
CA ALA A 181 18.47 16.33 -10.54
C ALA A 181 18.48 17.21 -11.80
N GLN A 182 17.49 18.09 -11.96
CA GLN A 182 17.60 19.28 -12.80
C GLN A 182 16.97 20.46 -12.08
N SER A 183 17.83 21.28 -11.47
CA SER A 183 17.50 22.61 -11.00
C SER A 183 16.96 23.44 -12.16
N LEU A 184 15.64 23.62 -12.23
CA LEU A 184 15.05 24.65 -13.09
C LEU A 184 15.33 26.03 -12.46
N PRO A 185 15.88 27.00 -13.21
CA PRO A 185 16.21 28.31 -12.67
C PRO A 185 14.94 29.09 -12.30
N ILE A 186 14.97 29.72 -11.13
CA ILE A 186 13.92 30.60 -10.63
C ILE A 186 13.86 31.84 -11.55
N PRO A 187 12.69 32.22 -12.12
CA PRO A 187 12.59 33.46 -12.88
C PRO A 187 12.70 34.67 -11.94
N GLU A 188 13.61 35.60 -12.28
CA GLU A 188 13.73 36.88 -11.59
C GLU A 188 12.40 37.64 -11.65
N ARG A 189 11.84 37.97 -10.49
CA ARG A 189 10.78 38.96 -10.40
C ARG A 189 11.36 40.32 -10.80
N HIS A 190 10.96 40.82 -11.96
CA HIS A 190 11.12 42.23 -12.28
C HIS A 190 10.35 43.05 -11.26
N VAL A 191 11.10 43.85 -10.51
CA VAL A 191 10.58 44.92 -9.67
C VAL A 191 10.29 46.09 -10.61
N ALA A 192 9.03 46.51 -10.69
CA ALA A 192 8.64 47.81 -11.20
C ALA A 192 8.64 48.82 -10.05
#